data_AF-A0A4R1M4W4-F1
#
_entry.id   AF-A0A4R1M4W4-F1
#
_cell.length_a   1.000
_cell.length_b   1.000
_cell.length_c   1.000
_cell.angle_alpha   90.00
_cell.angle_beta   90.00
_cell.angle_gamma   90.00
#
_symmetry.space_group_name_H-M   'P 1'
#
loop_
_entity.id
_entity.type
_entity.pdbx_description
1 polymer ?
#
loop_
_entity_poly.entity_id
_entity_poly.type
_entity_poly.pdbx_seq_one_letter_code
_entity_poly.pdbx_strand_id
1 'polypeptide(L)'
;MKSDMRQLATAAALLILLSARSASATPSIAATSEFVAVDEKTCAAFRRDAVPQSINTAQFIDAHIEPVSAAEQVYLTAENSAFRLSPKPGRFSLLASLPAFSAWQLHTSLNSLVQSLKAIDVVPPGESLETHRAKSATFALLAVEQTTTMFDTYARNDSARNRPFMTQATAETASVSLANMGPALALFVSCTVDAIKK
;
A
#
# COMPACT_ATOMS: atom_id res chain seq x y z
N MET A 1 18.57 -48.70 16.44
CA MET A 1 18.23 -47.55 15.59
C MET A 1 16.83 -47.06 15.93
N LYS A 2 16.72 -46.21 16.95
CA LYS A 2 15.43 -45.71 17.48
C LYS A 2 15.68 -44.41 18.26
N SER A 3 16.29 -43.43 17.61
CA SER A 3 16.44 -42.06 18.08
C SER A 3 16.96 -41.28 16.90
N ASP A 4 16.08 -40.48 16.29
CA ASP A 4 16.43 -39.33 15.41
C ASP A 4 15.14 -38.65 14.90
N MET A 5 14.00 -39.34 14.92
CA MET A 5 12.73 -38.78 14.44
C MET A 5 11.93 -37.98 15.48
N ARG A 6 12.41 -37.91 16.74
CA ARG A 6 11.74 -37.16 17.83
C ARG A 6 12.28 -35.75 18.07
N GLN A 7 13.45 -35.41 17.51
CA GLN A 7 14.05 -34.08 17.70
C GLN A 7 13.60 -33.04 16.67
N LEU A 8 13.04 -33.46 15.53
CA LEU A 8 12.50 -32.53 14.54
C LEU A 8 11.07 -32.02 14.86
N ALA A 9 10.34 -32.71 15.73
CA ALA A 9 8.98 -32.32 16.12
C ALA A 9 8.94 -31.27 17.25
N THR A 10 10.06 -31.06 17.97
CA THR A 10 10.12 -30.14 19.11
C THR A 10 10.64 -28.75 18.75
N ALA A 11 11.35 -28.60 17.62
CA ALA A 11 11.82 -27.29 17.16
C ALA A 11 10.74 -26.44 16.47
N ALA A 12 9.74 -27.08 15.83
CA ALA A 12 8.64 -26.36 15.18
C ALA A 12 7.60 -25.81 16.17
N ALA A 13 7.50 -26.40 17.36
CA ALA A 13 6.53 -25.97 18.38
C ALA A 13 6.98 -24.73 19.17
N LEU A 14 8.29 -24.45 19.25
CA LEU A 14 8.79 -23.28 19.99
C LEU A 14 8.75 -21.97 19.19
N LEU A 15 8.70 -22.03 17.85
CA LEU A 15 8.57 -20.83 17.00
C LEU A 15 7.13 -20.29 16.92
N ILE A 16 6.14 -21.07 17.34
CA ILE A 16 4.72 -20.64 17.39
C ILE A 16 4.41 -19.91 18.72
N LEU A 17 5.24 -20.08 19.75
CA LEU A 17 5.01 -19.49 21.08
C LEU A 17 5.67 -18.13 21.31
N LEU A 18 6.50 -17.64 20.38
CA LEU A 18 7.15 -16.32 20.48
C LEU A 18 6.43 -15.19 19.70
N SER A 19 5.38 -15.50 18.93
CA SER A 19 4.54 -14.50 18.25
C SER A 19 3.35 -14.01 19.10
N ALA A 20 3.20 -14.48 20.34
CA ALA A 20 2.07 -14.14 21.22
C ALA A 20 2.26 -12.87 22.08
N ARG A 21 3.24 -12.00 21.80
CA ARG A 21 3.46 -10.77 22.59
C ARG A 21 3.42 -9.43 21.86
N SER A 22 2.88 -9.43 20.64
CA SER A 22 2.48 -8.20 19.93
C SER A 22 1.04 -8.31 19.42
N ALA A 23 0.13 -8.80 20.27
CA ALA A 23 -1.30 -8.78 20.00
C ALA A 23 -1.88 -7.39 20.31
N SER A 24 -1.51 -6.38 19.51
CA SER A 24 -2.47 -5.34 19.15
C SER A 24 -3.39 -5.98 18.11
N ALA A 25 -4.64 -6.18 18.52
CA ALA A 25 -5.65 -7.00 17.86
C ALA A 25 -5.82 -6.70 16.37
N THR A 26 -5.43 -7.65 15.53
CA THR A 26 -5.93 -7.79 14.15
C THR A 26 -7.20 -8.65 14.22
N PRO A 27 -8.39 -8.15 13.84
CA PRO A 27 -9.55 -9.03 13.72
C PRO A 27 -9.36 -9.95 12.51
N SER A 28 -9.34 -11.25 12.77
CA SER A 28 -9.44 -12.30 11.76
C SER A 28 -10.84 -12.25 11.15
N ILE A 29 -10.96 -11.78 9.91
CA ILE A 29 -12.22 -11.84 9.16
C ILE A 29 -12.37 -13.27 8.63
N ALA A 30 -13.05 -14.11 9.41
CA ALA A 30 -13.66 -15.31 8.87
C ALA A 30 -14.78 -14.89 7.91
N ALA A 31 -14.79 -15.47 6.72
CA ALA A 31 -15.80 -15.20 5.70
C ALA A 31 -17.18 -15.73 6.15
N THR A 32 -17.92 -14.93 6.89
CA THR A 32 -19.38 -15.01 7.00
C THR A 32 -19.94 -13.75 6.35
N SER A 33 -20.77 -13.96 5.34
CA SER A 33 -21.45 -12.95 4.52
C SER A 33 -22.55 -12.20 5.29
N GLU A 34 -22.21 -11.62 6.43
CA GLU A 34 -22.90 -10.49 7.02
C GLU A 34 -21.86 -9.37 7.08
N PHE A 35 -22.10 -8.25 6.41
CA PHE A 35 -21.35 -7.03 6.69
C PHE A 35 -21.62 -6.69 8.14
N VAL A 36 -20.76 -7.17 9.05
CA VAL A 36 -20.86 -6.93 10.49
C VAL A 36 -21.03 -5.44 10.66
N ALA A 37 -22.17 -5.01 11.20
CA ALA A 37 -22.41 -3.61 11.48
C ALA A 37 -21.31 -3.14 12.44
N VAL A 38 -20.35 -2.40 11.91
CA VAL A 38 -19.26 -1.84 12.69
C VAL A 38 -19.86 -0.75 13.55
N ASP A 39 -19.68 -0.85 14.87
CA ASP A 39 -20.26 0.11 15.80
C ASP A 39 -19.70 1.52 15.55
N GLU A 40 -20.46 2.56 15.92
CA GLU A 40 -20.08 3.95 15.64
C GLU A 40 -18.74 4.34 16.27
N LYS A 41 -18.38 3.78 17.42
CA LYS A 41 -17.10 4.07 18.09
C LYS A 41 -15.94 3.52 17.27
N THR A 42 -16.08 2.30 16.77
CA THR A 42 -15.11 1.68 15.86
C THR A 42 -15.02 2.46 14.55
N CYS A 43 -16.14 2.84 13.95
CA CYS A 43 -16.16 3.66 12.75
C CYS A 43 -15.53 5.04 12.94
N ALA A 44 -15.78 5.71 14.06
CA ALA A 44 -15.18 7.00 14.37
C ALA A 44 -13.66 6.90 14.53
N ALA A 45 -13.16 5.85 15.18
CA ALA A 45 -11.72 5.59 15.30
C ALA A 45 -11.08 5.33 13.93
N PHE A 46 -11.69 4.48 13.10
CA PHE A 46 -11.19 4.23 11.75
C PHE A 46 -11.17 5.48 10.87
N ARG A 47 -12.23 6.30 10.90
CA ARG A 47 -12.27 7.58 10.16
C ARG A 47 -11.16 8.55 10.60
N ARG A 48 -10.73 8.48 11.86
CA ARG A 48 -9.63 9.31 12.37
C ARG A 48 -8.26 8.80 11.95
N ASP A 49 -8.04 7.49 12.03
CA ASP A 49 -6.68 6.92 11.99
C ASP A 49 -6.26 6.38 10.62
N ALA A 50 -7.21 5.90 9.80
CA ALA A 50 -6.89 5.17 8.57
C ALA A 50 -6.13 6.02 7.54
N VAL A 51 -6.55 7.28 7.34
CA VAL A 51 -5.93 8.17 6.35
C VAL A 51 -4.51 8.57 6.78
N PRO A 52 -4.26 9.07 8.01
CA PRO A 52 -2.89 9.35 8.47
C PRO A 52 -1.95 8.15 8.43
N GLN A 53 -2.43 6.96 8.84
CA GLN A 53 -1.62 5.74 8.79
C GLN A 53 -1.26 5.32 7.37
N SER A 54 -2.19 5.47 6.41
CA SER A 54 -1.94 5.18 5.00
C SER A 54 -0.91 6.15 4.41
N ILE A 55 -0.99 7.43 4.75
CA ILE A 55 0.02 8.44 4.34
C ILE A 55 1.40 8.09 4.89
N ASN A 56 1.48 7.78 6.20
CA ASN A 56 2.75 7.43 6.84
C ASN A 56 3.39 6.19 6.22
N THR A 57 2.58 5.18 5.88
CA THR A 57 3.07 4.00 5.19
C THR A 57 3.59 4.33 3.79
N ALA A 58 2.86 5.13 3.00
CA ALA A 58 3.32 5.51 1.66
C ALA A 58 4.65 6.28 1.72
N GLN A 59 4.78 7.20 2.68
CA GLN A 59 6.02 7.95 2.93
C GLN A 59 7.17 7.07 3.44
N PHE A 60 6.86 6.08 4.30
CA PHE A 60 7.83 5.09 4.75
C PHE A 60 8.41 4.31 3.56
N ILE A 61 7.56 3.85 2.64
CA ILE A 61 8.02 3.12 1.45
C ILE A 61 8.88 4.04 0.58
N ASP A 62 8.40 5.26 0.29
CA ASP A 62 9.11 6.24 -0.55
C ASP A 62 10.53 6.54 -0.03
N ALA A 63 10.71 6.58 1.29
CA ALA A 63 12.00 6.83 1.93
C ALA A 63 12.99 5.65 1.86
N HIS A 64 12.53 4.45 1.49
CA HIS A 64 13.34 3.22 1.49
C HIS A 64 13.57 2.62 0.11
N ILE A 65 13.06 3.24 -0.95
CA ILE A 65 13.32 2.81 -2.32
C ILE A 65 14.52 3.56 -2.91
N GLU A 66 15.03 3.04 -4.02
CA GLU A 66 16.16 3.61 -4.75
C GLU A 66 15.92 5.08 -5.11
N PRO A 67 16.81 6.00 -4.73
CA PRO A 67 16.64 7.41 -5.07
C PRO A 67 16.81 7.62 -6.58
N VAL A 68 15.87 8.37 -7.17
CA VAL A 68 15.95 8.79 -8.58
C VAL A 68 16.38 10.24 -8.66
N SER A 69 17.47 10.51 -9.38
CA SER A 69 17.97 11.89 -9.51
C SER A 69 16.96 12.81 -10.20
N ALA A 70 16.98 14.11 -9.89
CA ALA A 70 16.04 15.07 -10.50
C ALA A 70 16.11 15.08 -12.04
N ALA A 71 17.31 14.98 -12.61
CA ALA A 71 17.50 14.92 -14.07
C ALA A 71 16.87 13.66 -14.67
N GLU A 72 17.04 12.51 -14.01
CA GLU A 72 16.47 11.24 -14.44
C GLU A 72 14.94 11.23 -14.30
N GLN A 73 14.40 11.80 -13.22
CA GLN A 73 12.95 11.98 -13.06
C GLN A 73 12.35 12.79 -14.22
N VAL A 74 13.00 13.89 -14.64
CA VAL A 74 12.55 14.71 -15.78
C VAL A 74 12.56 13.89 -17.07
N TYR A 75 13.64 13.17 -17.34
CA TYR A 75 13.77 12.33 -18.52
C TYR A 75 12.70 11.23 -18.57
N LEU A 76 12.56 10.45 -17.49
CA LEU A 76 11.59 9.35 -17.39
C LEU A 76 10.15 9.86 -17.52
N THR A 77 9.85 11.01 -16.93
CA THR A 77 8.53 11.65 -17.04
C THR A 77 8.23 12.07 -18.48
N ALA A 78 9.20 12.70 -19.17
CA ALA A 78 9.03 13.13 -20.54
C ALA A 78 8.85 11.94 -21.50
N GLU A 79 9.69 10.92 -21.38
CA GLU A 79 9.63 9.73 -22.24
C GLU A 79 8.36 8.90 -22.00
N ASN A 80 7.96 8.71 -20.74
CA ASN A 80 6.71 8.02 -20.42
C ASN A 80 5.49 8.79 -20.90
N SER A 81 5.49 10.13 -20.77
CA SER A 81 4.42 10.98 -21.31
C SER A 81 4.34 10.86 -22.83
N ALA A 82 5.49 10.89 -23.52
CA ALA A 82 5.55 10.72 -24.96
C ALA A 82 5.05 9.34 -25.41
N PHE A 83 5.35 8.27 -24.66
CA PHE A 83 4.78 6.94 -24.89
C PHE A 83 3.26 6.92 -24.71
N ARG A 84 2.72 7.56 -23.66
CA ARG A 84 1.25 7.62 -23.44
C ARG A 84 0.51 8.33 -24.57
N LEU A 85 1.12 9.35 -25.18
CA LEU A 85 0.56 10.08 -26.32
C LEU A 85 0.70 9.34 -27.65
N SER A 86 1.79 8.56 -27.82
CA SER A 86 2.02 7.75 -29.02
C SER A 86 2.58 6.37 -28.61
N PRO A 87 1.68 5.41 -28.30
CA PRO A 87 2.10 4.10 -27.81
C PRO A 87 2.92 3.35 -28.87
N LYS A 88 4.21 3.16 -28.58
CA LYS A 88 5.12 2.32 -29.37
C LYS A 88 5.75 1.29 -28.43
N PRO A 89 5.40 0.00 -28.53
CA PRO A 89 5.88 -1.03 -27.59
C PRO A 89 7.40 -1.06 -27.45
N GLY A 90 8.15 -0.95 -28.55
CA GLY A 90 9.61 -0.93 -28.52
C GLY A 90 10.20 0.24 -27.73
N ARG A 91 9.58 1.44 -27.78
CA ARG A 91 10.02 2.59 -27.00
C ARG A 91 9.77 2.38 -25.51
N PHE A 92 8.62 1.81 -25.17
CA PHE A 92 8.32 1.46 -23.78
C PHE A 92 9.26 0.40 -23.23
N SER A 93 9.55 -0.67 -23.99
CA SER A 93 10.49 -1.70 -23.55
C SER A 93 11.90 -1.14 -23.29
N LEU A 94 12.36 -0.18 -24.10
CA LEU A 94 13.62 0.52 -23.88
C LEU A 94 13.59 1.36 -22.60
N LEU A 95 12.52 2.15 -22.41
CA LEU A 95 12.34 2.95 -21.21
C LEU A 95 12.27 2.07 -19.95
N ALA A 96 11.52 0.97 -20.01
CA ALA A 96 11.33 0.02 -18.92
C ALA A 96 12.59 -0.79 -18.59
N SER A 97 13.57 -0.82 -19.50
CA SER A 97 14.86 -1.48 -19.27
C SER A 97 15.85 -0.63 -18.47
N LEU A 98 15.56 0.65 -18.25
CA LEU A 98 16.44 1.54 -17.49
C LEU A 98 16.45 1.15 -16.00
N PRO A 99 17.62 1.11 -15.34
CA PRO A 99 17.74 0.67 -13.95
C PRO A 99 16.81 1.38 -12.96
N ALA A 100 16.66 2.71 -13.09
CA ALA A 100 15.83 3.51 -12.21
C ALA A 100 14.34 3.50 -12.56
N PHE A 101 13.92 2.86 -13.67
CA PHE A 101 12.54 2.98 -14.17
C PHE A 101 11.50 2.49 -13.16
N SER A 102 11.69 1.30 -12.59
CA SER A 102 10.73 0.76 -11.61
C SER A 102 10.70 1.58 -10.31
N ALA A 103 11.85 2.12 -9.88
CA ALA A 103 11.91 3.00 -8.71
C ALA A 103 11.15 4.31 -8.96
N TRP A 104 11.37 4.94 -10.13
CA TRP A 104 10.66 6.14 -10.55
C TRP A 104 9.15 5.94 -10.67
N GLN A 105 8.70 4.82 -11.24
CA GLN A 105 7.29 4.48 -11.31
C GLN A 105 6.66 4.37 -9.92
N LEU A 106 7.36 3.71 -8.99
CA LEU A 106 6.88 3.57 -7.63
C LEU A 106 6.85 4.90 -6.88
N HIS A 107 7.90 5.74 -6.94
CA HIS A 107 7.89 7.10 -6.40
C HIS A 107 6.71 7.92 -6.93
N THR A 108 6.47 7.86 -8.25
CA THR A 108 5.37 8.58 -8.89
C THR A 108 4.01 8.09 -8.36
N SER A 109 3.85 6.77 -8.22
CA SER A 109 2.62 6.17 -7.70
C SER A 109 2.39 6.49 -6.23
N LEU A 110 3.43 6.42 -5.39
CA LEU A 110 3.37 6.77 -3.97
C LEU A 110 3.02 8.24 -3.77
N ASN A 111 3.63 9.15 -4.54
CA ASN A 111 3.26 10.57 -4.49
C ASN A 111 1.78 10.77 -4.89
N SER A 112 1.33 10.12 -5.97
CA SER A 112 -0.09 10.18 -6.37
C SER A 112 -1.02 9.65 -5.28
N LEU A 113 -0.66 8.53 -4.64
CA LEU A 113 -1.40 7.95 -3.53
C LEU A 113 -1.48 8.93 -2.35
N VAL A 114 -0.36 9.54 -1.94
CA VAL A 114 -0.33 10.52 -0.85
C VAL A 114 -1.21 11.73 -1.17
N GLN A 115 -1.21 12.23 -2.42
CA GLN A 115 -2.08 13.34 -2.81
C GLN A 115 -3.56 12.93 -2.76
N SER A 116 -3.92 11.73 -3.27
CA SER A 116 -5.28 11.21 -3.19
C SER A 116 -5.76 11.02 -1.76
N LEU A 117 -4.90 10.52 -0.86
CA LEU A 117 -5.20 10.36 0.56
C LEU A 117 -5.41 11.71 1.25
N LYS A 118 -4.55 12.70 0.98
CA LYS A 118 -4.71 14.06 1.52
C LYS A 118 -5.99 14.73 1.05
N ALA A 119 -6.41 14.47 -0.19
CA ALA A 119 -7.63 15.03 -0.75
C ALA A 119 -8.89 14.57 0.00
N ILE A 120 -8.87 13.44 0.72
CA ILE A 120 -10.02 12.92 1.47
C ILE A 120 -10.59 13.95 2.46
N ASP A 121 -9.72 14.73 3.10
CA ASP A 121 -10.11 15.71 4.12
C ASP A 121 -10.19 17.16 3.60
N VAL A 122 -9.97 17.39 2.29
CA VAL A 122 -9.98 18.73 1.68
C VAL A 122 -11.28 18.96 0.92
N VAL A 123 -12.31 19.39 1.65
CA VAL A 123 -13.67 19.54 1.10
C VAL A 123 -13.78 20.78 0.20
N PRO A 124 -14.27 20.65 -1.04
CA PRO A 124 -14.56 21.79 -1.90
C PRO A 124 -15.78 22.57 -1.40
N PRO A 125 -15.88 23.88 -1.69
CA PRO A 125 -17.03 24.68 -1.30
C PRO A 125 -18.34 24.10 -1.85
N GLY A 126 -19.34 23.95 -0.98
CA GLY A 126 -20.69 23.51 -1.37
C GLY A 126 -20.93 21.99 -1.39
N GLU A 127 -19.94 21.17 -1.01
CA GLU A 127 -20.11 19.72 -0.81
C GLU A 127 -20.14 19.38 0.69
N SER A 128 -20.90 18.36 1.10
CA SER A 128 -20.84 17.86 2.48
C SER A 128 -19.56 17.06 2.71
N LEU A 129 -18.99 17.19 3.92
CA LEU A 129 -17.73 16.55 4.31
C LEU A 129 -17.77 15.03 4.09
N GLU A 130 -18.86 14.38 4.51
CA GLU A 130 -19.02 12.94 4.47
C GLU A 130 -19.18 12.44 3.02
N THR A 131 -19.93 13.17 2.18
CA THR A 131 -20.07 12.84 0.75
C THR A 131 -18.72 12.96 0.05
N HIS A 132 -17.99 14.05 0.32
CA HIS A 132 -16.66 14.27 -0.23
C HIS A 132 -15.69 13.16 0.19
N ARG A 133 -15.60 12.87 1.50
CA ARG A 133 -14.73 11.83 2.06
C ARG A 133 -14.98 10.48 1.42
N ALA A 134 -16.25 10.07 1.28
CA ALA A 134 -16.59 8.79 0.65
C ALA A 134 -16.13 8.72 -0.82
N LYS A 135 -16.35 9.78 -1.60
CA LYS A 135 -15.91 9.86 -3.01
C LYS A 135 -14.39 9.85 -3.13
N SER A 136 -13.71 10.74 -2.41
CA SER A 136 -12.25 10.88 -2.45
C SER A 136 -11.54 9.61 -1.97
N ALA A 137 -12.06 8.94 -0.93
CA ALA A 137 -11.51 7.66 -0.47
C ALA A 137 -11.69 6.54 -1.50
N THR A 138 -12.76 6.58 -2.31
CA THR A 138 -12.95 5.64 -3.43
C THR A 138 -11.89 5.83 -4.51
N PHE A 139 -11.51 7.07 -4.84
CA PHE A 139 -10.40 7.33 -5.75
C PHE A 139 -9.04 6.95 -5.14
N ALA A 140 -8.87 7.13 -3.83
CA ALA A 140 -7.66 6.69 -3.14
C ALA A 140 -7.49 5.17 -3.18
N LEU A 141 -8.57 4.38 -3.13
CA LEU A 141 -8.52 2.92 -3.34
C LEU A 141 -7.89 2.53 -4.68
N LEU A 142 -8.24 3.23 -5.77
CA LEU A 142 -7.63 2.99 -7.08
C LEU A 142 -6.13 3.28 -7.08
N ALA A 143 -5.72 4.35 -6.39
CA ALA A 143 -4.31 4.70 -6.24
C ALA A 143 -3.54 3.67 -5.39
N VAL A 144 -4.19 3.06 -4.39
CA VAL A 144 -3.61 1.95 -3.61
C VAL A 144 -3.33 0.75 -4.51
N GLU A 145 -4.31 0.28 -5.28
CA GLU A 145 -4.15 -0.87 -6.18
C GLU A 145 -3.03 -0.67 -7.21
N GLN A 146 -2.99 0.51 -7.82
CA GLN A 146 -1.91 0.88 -8.74
C GLN A 146 -0.56 0.86 -8.04
N THR A 147 -0.48 1.43 -6.83
CA THR A 147 0.77 1.49 -6.04
C THR A 147 1.23 0.11 -5.61
N THR A 148 0.34 -0.79 -5.19
CA THR A 148 0.66 -2.18 -4.88
C THR A 148 1.30 -2.89 -6.08
N THR A 149 0.73 -2.71 -7.28
CA THR A 149 1.29 -3.29 -8.51
C THR A 149 2.69 -2.75 -8.83
N MET A 150 2.90 -1.44 -8.65
CA MET A 150 4.21 -0.82 -8.85
C MET A 150 5.22 -1.28 -7.79
N PHE A 151 4.77 -1.42 -6.54
CA PHE A 151 5.59 -1.90 -5.43
C PHE A 151 6.05 -3.33 -5.67
N ASP A 152 5.15 -4.24 -6.04
CA ASP A 152 5.50 -5.63 -6.33
C ASP A 152 6.53 -5.75 -7.47
N THR A 153 6.38 -4.90 -8.49
CA THR A 153 7.34 -4.83 -9.60
C THR A 153 8.70 -4.34 -9.14
N TYR A 154 8.74 -3.26 -8.37
CA TYR A 154 9.97 -2.74 -7.79
C TYR A 154 10.63 -3.74 -6.83
N ALA A 155 9.89 -4.35 -5.92
CA ALA A 155 10.40 -5.30 -4.94
C ALA A 155 11.02 -6.55 -5.59
N ARG A 156 10.41 -7.07 -6.66
CA ARG A 156 11.00 -8.15 -7.46
C ARG A 156 12.33 -7.72 -8.11
N ASN A 157 12.37 -6.52 -8.68
CA ASN A 157 13.58 -6.01 -9.32
C ASN A 157 14.69 -5.69 -8.31
N ASP A 158 14.34 -5.12 -7.15
CA ASP A 158 15.29 -4.74 -6.10
C ASP A 158 15.88 -5.96 -5.40
N SER A 159 15.07 -6.97 -5.11
CA SER A 159 15.53 -8.23 -4.49
C SER A 159 16.48 -9.04 -5.38
N ALA A 160 16.42 -8.86 -6.71
CA ALA A 160 17.35 -9.48 -7.65
C ALA A 160 18.72 -8.78 -7.71
N ARG A 161 18.90 -7.63 -7.05
CA ARG A 161 20.15 -6.86 -7.06
C ARG A 161 21.17 -7.50 -6.12
N ASN A 162 22.46 -7.35 -6.46
CA ASN A 162 23.55 -7.73 -5.56
C ASN A 162 23.51 -6.99 -4.22
N ARG A 163 22.97 -5.76 -4.22
CA ARG A 163 22.73 -4.92 -3.04
C ARG A 163 21.35 -4.26 -3.19
N PRO A 164 20.30 -4.87 -2.64
CA PRO A 164 18.97 -4.27 -2.62
C PRO A 164 18.96 -2.97 -1.82
N PHE A 165 18.10 -2.02 -2.20
CA PHE A 165 17.86 -0.79 -1.45
C PHE A 165 16.96 -1.05 -0.24
N MET A 166 15.94 -1.90 -0.40
CA MET A 166 15.11 -2.33 0.71
C MET A 166 15.74 -3.52 1.42
N THR A 167 15.78 -3.47 2.75
CA THR A 167 16.02 -4.68 3.54
C THR A 167 14.83 -5.63 3.40
N GLN A 168 15.03 -6.93 3.65
CA GLN A 168 13.94 -7.90 3.65
C GLN A 168 12.82 -7.50 4.61
N ALA A 169 13.15 -7.07 5.83
CA ALA A 169 12.17 -6.64 6.82
C ALA A 169 11.40 -5.39 6.37
N THR A 170 12.07 -4.45 5.67
CA THR A 170 11.43 -3.28 5.06
C THR A 170 10.44 -3.70 3.98
N ALA A 171 10.83 -4.61 3.08
CA ALA A 171 9.99 -5.08 2.00
C ALA A 171 8.75 -5.83 2.52
N GLU A 172 8.91 -6.70 3.53
CA GLU A 172 7.81 -7.41 4.18
C GLU A 172 6.84 -6.43 4.88
N THR A 173 7.38 -5.46 5.64
CA THR A 173 6.57 -4.43 6.30
C THR A 173 5.79 -3.60 5.29
N ALA A 174 6.44 -3.16 4.21
CA ALA A 174 5.82 -2.39 3.14
C ALA A 174 4.72 -3.19 2.43
N SER A 175 4.99 -4.46 2.10
CA SER A 175 4.04 -5.35 1.42
C SER A 175 2.77 -5.57 2.26
N VAL A 176 2.93 -5.93 3.54
CA VAL A 176 1.80 -6.14 4.45
C VAL A 176 1.01 -4.84 4.64
N SER A 177 1.71 -3.72 4.81
CA SER A 177 1.04 -2.44 5.04
C SER A 177 0.24 -1.97 3.83
N LEU A 178 0.79 -2.11 2.61
CA LEU A 178 0.06 -1.83 1.35
C LEU A 178 -1.15 -2.76 1.18
N ALA A 179 -0.98 -4.07 1.41
CA ALA A 179 -2.06 -5.04 1.31
C ALA A 179 -3.23 -4.72 2.27
N ASN A 180 -2.93 -4.14 3.43
CA ASN A 180 -3.93 -3.73 4.42
C ASN A 180 -4.59 -2.38 4.12
N MET A 181 -4.01 -1.52 3.27
CA MET A 181 -4.59 -0.21 2.96
C MET A 181 -5.94 -0.30 2.24
N GLY A 182 -6.05 -1.21 1.26
CA GLY A 182 -7.28 -1.40 0.49
C GLY A 182 -8.48 -1.72 1.40
N PRO A 183 -8.41 -2.79 2.20
CA PRO A 183 -9.45 -3.10 3.18
C PRO A 183 -9.72 -1.96 4.19
N ALA A 184 -8.67 -1.28 4.67
CA ALA A 184 -8.84 -0.17 5.61
C ALA A 184 -9.60 1.02 4.99
N LEU A 185 -9.29 1.39 3.76
CA LEU A 185 -10.00 2.44 3.03
C LEU A 185 -11.42 2.01 2.63
N ALA A 186 -11.65 0.75 2.30
CA ALA A 186 -13.00 0.23 2.05
C ALA A 186 -13.88 0.32 3.31
N LEU A 187 -13.33 -0.02 4.47
CA LEU A 187 -14.02 0.15 5.75
C LEU A 187 -14.25 1.64 6.08
N PHE A 188 -13.27 2.50 5.80
CA PHE A 188 -13.44 3.96 5.92
C PHE A 188 -14.61 4.47 5.08
N VAL A 189 -14.73 4.03 3.83
CA VAL A 189 -15.85 4.38 2.94
C VAL A 189 -17.17 3.90 3.53
N SER A 190 -17.26 2.64 3.96
CA SER A 190 -18.48 2.09 4.58
C SER A 190 -18.92 2.90 5.80
N CYS A 191 -18.00 3.13 6.73
CA CYS A 191 -18.24 3.93 7.93
C CYS A 191 -18.60 5.39 7.63
N THR A 192 -18.14 5.94 6.52
CA THR A 192 -18.49 7.30 6.09
C THR A 192 -19.88 7.33 5.47
N VAL A 193 -20.22 6.36 4.63
CA VAL A 193 -21.56 6.23 4.03
C VAL A 193 -22.64 6.04 5.09
N ASP A 194 -22.37 5.25 6.13
CA ASP A 194 -23.34 5.06 7.22
C ASP A 194 -23.54 6.32 8.07
N ALA A 195 -22.55 7.21 8.13
CA ALA A 195 -22.71 8.53 8.77
C ALA A 195 -23.60 9.47 7.95
N ILE A 196 -23.65 9.35 6.61
CA ILE A 196 -24.52 10.16 5.75
C ILE A 196 -26.00 9.81 5.94
N LYS A 197 -26.30 8.55 6.30
CA LYS A 197 -27.68 8.04 6.45
C LYS A 197 -28.33 8.45 7.77
N LYS A 198 -27.57 8.99 8.72
CA LYS A 198 -28.04 9.42 10.05
C LYS A 198 -28.40 10.90 10.02
#